data_AF-A0A2H5UZN7-F1
#
_entry.id   AF-A0A2H5UZN7-F1
#
_cell.length_a   1.000
_cell.length_b   1.000
_cell.length_c   1.000
_cell.angle_alpha   90.00
_cell.angle_beta   90.00
_cell.angle_gamma   90.00
#
_symmetry.space_group_name_H-M   'P 1'
#
loop_
_entity.id
_entity.type
_entity.pdbx_description
1 polymer ?
#
loop_
_entity_poly.entity_id
_entity_poly.type
_entity_poly.pdbx_seq_one_letter_code
_entity_poly.pdbx_strand_id
1 'polypeptide(L)'
;MLTLVIYDITDDELRGRVAGFLKSKGLKRIQKSAFIGELADGDRASVEAGLRLLVRNSDRVNIQVFPLTPASYNRRSVIGVEYRYDDEGYLL
;
A
#
# COMPACT_ATOMS: atom_id res chain seq x y z
N MET A 1 2.76 -8.65 11.86
CA MET A 1 3.56 -7.40 11.84
C MET A 1 2.89 -6.44 10.87
N LEU A 2 2.98 -5.12 11.07
CA LEU A 2 2.44 -4.19 10.08
C LEU A 2 3.31 -4.20 8.83
N THR A 3 2.69 -4.06 7.67
CA THR A 3 3.34 -3.88 6.39
C THR A 3 2.84 -2.57 5.78
N LEU A 4 3.75 -1.62 5.60
CA LEU A 4 3.51 -0.36 4.90
C LEU A 4 3.97 -0.52 3.45
N VAL A 5 3.07 -0.26 2.50
CA VAL A 5 3.38 -0.21 1.08
C VAL A 5 3.25 1.23 0.62
N ILE A 6 4.33 1.79 0.09
CA ILE A 6 4.37 3.11 -0.56
C ILE A 6 4.66 2.88 -2.03
N TYR A 7 3.96 3.56 -2.92
CA TYR A 7 4.24 3.47 -4.34
C TYR A 7 4.25 4.83 -5.04
N ASP A 8 5.00 4.90 -6.13
CA ASP A 8 4.94 5.97 -7.13
C ASP A 8 4.68 5.32 -8.49
N ILE A 9 3.49 5.56 -9.03
CA ILE A 9 2.98 4.95 -10.26
C ILE A 9 2.28 6.05 -11.05
N THR A 10 2.88 6.43 -12.18
CA THR A 10 2.35 7.48 -13.05
C THR A 10 1.11 7.02 -13.82
N ASP A 11 1.08 5.77 -14.26
CA ASP A 11 -0.04 5.19 -15.00
C ASP A 11 -1.26 4.97 -14.11
N ASP A 12 -2.38 5.60 -14.46
CA ASP A 12 -3.59 5.64 -13.64
C ASP A 12 -4.28 4.28 -13.55
N GLU A 13 -4.27 3.50 -14.63
CA GLU A 13 -4.88 2.17 -14.69
C GLU A 13 -4.08 1.18 -13.82
N LEU A 14 -2.76 1.14 -13.98
CA LEU A 14 -1.86 0.33 -13.18
C LEU A 14 -1.94 0.72 -11.70
N ARG A 15 -2.00 2.01 -11.38
CA ARG A 15 -2.17 2.48 -10.01
C ARG A 15 -3.49 2.00 -9.41
N GLY A 16 -4.57 2.02 -10.20
CA GLY A 16 -5.87 1.46 -9.81
C GLY A 16 -5.78 -0.04 -9.54
N ARG A 17 -5.14 -0.80 -10.42
CA ARG A 17 -4.92 -2.25 -10.26
C ARG A 17 -4.09 -2.59 -9.02
N VAL A 18 -3.01 -1.86 -8.76
CA VAL A 18 -2.18 -2.01 -7.56
C VAL A 18 -2.99 -1.69 -6.29
N ALA A 19 -3.75 -0.60 -6.29
CA ALA A 19 -4.61 -0.25 -5.16
C ALA A 19 -5.67 -1.32 -4.87
N GLY A 20 -6.33 -1.83 -5.91
CA GLY A 20 -7.31 -2.91 -5.79
C GLY A 20 -6.69 -4.23 -5.28
N PHE A 21 -5.48 -4.56 -5.74
CA PHE A 21 -4.73 -5.72 -5.24
C PHE A 21 -4.36 -5.58 -3.76
N LEU A 22 -3.85 -4.42 -3.32
CA LEU A 22 -3.51 -4.21 -1.91
C LEU A 22 -4.76 -4.27 -1.01
N LYS A 23 -5.89 -3.72 -1.46
CA LYS A 23 -7.18 -3.83 -0.77
C LYS A 23 -7.66 -5.28 -0.66
N SER A 24 -7.56 -6.07 -1.73
CA SER A 24 -7.97 -7.49 -1.69
C SER A 24 -7.08 -8.36 -0.80
N LYS A 25 -5.89 -7.87 -0.44
CA LYS A 25 -4.98 -8.48 0.53
C LYS A 25 -5.23 -8.00 1.97
N GLY A 26 -6.26 -7.19 2.20
CA GLY A 26 -6.64 -6.71 3.53
C GLY A 26 -5.86 -5.48 4.01
N LEU A 27 -5.04 -4.85 3.15
CA LEU A 27 -4.36 -3.61 3.51
C LEU A 27 -5.33 -2.44 3.35
N LYS A 28 -5.27 -1.51 4.29
CA LYS A 28 -6.09 -0.30 4.32
C LYS A 28 -5.34 0.86 3.68
N ARG A 29 -6.03 1.65 2.87
CA ARG A 29 -5.48 2.86 2.25
C ARG A 29 -5.31 3.96 3.30
N ILE A 30 -4.15 4.59 3.33
CA ILE A 30 -3.82 5.71 4.25
C ILE A 30 -3.39 6.99 3.52
N GLN A 31 -3.07 6.88 2.23
CA GLN A 31 -2.79 8.01 1.33
C GLN A 31 -3.11 7.56 -0.10
N LYS A 32 -3.24 8.49 -1.05
CA LYS A 32 -3.39 8.20 -2.50
C LYS A 32 -2.43 7.11 -2.99
N SER A 33 -1.20 7.11 -2.44
CA SER A 33 -0.15 6.17 -2.84
C SER A 33 0.47 5.37 -1.68
N ALA A 34 -0.29 5.13 -0.61
CA ALA A 34 0.19 4.32 0.51
C ALA A 34 -0.91 3.46 1.17
N PHE A 35 -0.54 2.25 1.56
CA PHE A 35 -1.38 1.26 2.23
C PHE A 35 -0.68 0.67 3.45
N ILE A 36 -1.43 0.34 4.49
CA ILE A 36 -0.94 -0.30 5.73
C ILE A 36 -1.85 -1.47 6.09
N GLY A 37 -1.29 -2.57 6.61
CA GLY A 37 -2.09 -3.67 7.14
C GLY A 37 -1.24 -4.66 7.93
N GLU A 38 -1.88 -5.45 8.78
CA GLU A 38 -1.21 -6.58 9.41
C GLU A 38 -1.10 -7.73 8.40
N LEU A 39 0.12 -8.25 8.24
CA LEU A 39 0.38 -9.44 7.43
C LEU A 39 1.26 -10.41 8.24
N ALA A 40 1.00 -11.70 8.05
CA ALA A 40 1.98 -12.74 8.37
C ALA A 40 3.14 -12.70 7.35
N ASP A 41 4.28 -13.30 7.68
CA ASP A 41 5.47 -13.25 6.82
C ASP A 41 5.24 -13.92 5.46
N GLY A 42 4.49 -15.03 5.43
CA GLY A 42 4.08 -15.67 4.18
C GLY A 42 3.18 -14.80 3.31
N ASP A 43 2.21 -14.11 3.92
CA ASP A 43 1.31 -13.20 3.20
C ASP A 43 2.06 -12.00 2.63
N ARG A 44 3.03 -11.45 3.38
CA ARG A 44 3.89 -10.36 2.89
C ARG A 44 4.70 -10.79 1.67
N ALA A 45 5.31 -11.97 1.69
CA ALA A 45 6.02 -12.52 0.54
C ALA A 45 5.08 -12.72 -0.67
N SER A 46 3.85 -13.17 -0.44
CA SER A 46 2.82 -13.28 -1.48
C SER A 46 2.43 -11.92 -2.08
N VAL A 47 2.28 -10.89 -1.24
CA VAL A 47 2.01 -9.51 -1.67
C VAL A 47 3.16 -8.99 -2.53
N GLU A 48 4.40 -9.15 -2.10
CA GLU A 48 5.57 -8.73 -2.87
C GLU A 48 5.66 -9.42 -4.23
N ALA A 49 5.41 -10.74 -4.28
CA ALA A 49 5.39 -11.48 -5.54
C ALA A 49 4.28 -11.01 -6.49
N GLY A 50 3.08 -10.76 -5.95
CA GLY A 50 1.94 -10.24 -6.72
C GLY A 50 2.19 -8.84 -7.27
N LEU A 51 2.79 -7.95 -6.46
CA LEU A 51 3.17 -6.61 -6.91
C LEU A 51 4.21 -6.66 -8.03
N ARG A 52 5.25 -7.52 -7.91
CA ARG A 52 6.24 -7.74 -8.98
C ARG A 52 5.60 -8.20 -10.28
N LEU A 53 4.60 -9.08 -10.21
CA LEU A 53 3.88 -9.55 -11.39
C LEU A 53 3.04 -8.44 -12.03
N LEU A 54 2.33 -7.65 -11.22
CA LEU A 54 1.48 -6.55 -11.71
C LEU A 54 2.26 -5.48 -12.48
N VAL A 55 3.50 -5.20 -12.07
CA VAL A 55 4.31 -4.10 -12.60
C VAL A 55 5.43 -4.56 -13.54
N ARG A 56 5.47 -5.86 -13.88
CA ARG A 56 6.59 -6.49 -14.62
C ARG A 56 6.95 -5.80 -15.94
N ASN A 57 5.96 -5.23 -16.62
CA ASN A 57 6.11 -4.59 -17.93
C ASN A 57 5.96 -3.06 -17.84
N SER A 58 6.36 -2.47 -16.71
CA SER A 58 6.16 -1.06 -16.43
C SER A 58 7.46 -0.38 -16.03
N ASP A 59 7.85 0.65 -16.79
CA ASP A 59 9.17 1.27 -16.67
C ASP A 59 9.23 2.43 -15.68
N ARG A 60 8.06 2.95 -15.25
CA ARG A 60 7.92 4.12 -14.35
C ARG A 60 7.15 3.76 -13.09
N VAL A 61 7.67 2.78 -12.36
CA VAL A 61 7.06 2.26 -11.13
C VAL A 61 8.11 2.14 -10.04
N ASN A 62 7.81 2.70 -8.87
CA ASN A 62 8.54 2.46 -7.64
C ASN A 62 7.57 1.95 -6.58
N ILE A 63 7.84 0.79 -5.99
CA ILE A 63 7.05 0.28 -4.86
C ILE A 63 8.02 -0.11 -3.75
N GLN A 64 7.77 0.39 -2.56
CA GLN A 64 8.56 0.13 -1.36
C GLN A 64 7.66 -0.56 -0.33
N VAL A 65 8.15 -1.65 0.25
CA VAL A 65 7.43 -2.46 1.23
C VAL A 65 8.24 -2.45 2.52
N PHE A 66 7.64 -1.92 3.59
CA PHE A 66 8.29 -1.77 4.89
C PHE A 66 7.59 -2.63 5.94
N PRO A 67 8.28 -3.60 6.54
CA PRO A 67 7.83 -4.21 7.79
C PRO A 67 7.95 -3.19 8.92
N LEU A 68 6.87 -2.98 9.67
CA LEU A 68 6.82 -2.05 10.80
C LEU A 68 6.21 -2.72 12.03
N THR A 69 6.65 -2.28 13.21
CA THR A 69 5.93 -2.57 14.45
C THR A 69 4.75 -1.59 14.61
N PRO A 70 3.66 -1.98 15.30
CA PRO A 70 2.60 -1.05 15.68
C PRO A 70 3.12 0.20 16.39
N ALA A 71 4.11 0.04 17.28
CA ALA A 71 4.72 1.16 18.01
C ALA A 71 5.45 2.17 17.10
N SER A 72 6.11 1.72 16.03
CA SER A 72 6.71 2.63 15.05
C SER A 72 5.64 3.37 14.24
N TYR A 73 4.59 2.66 13.82
CA TYR A 73 3.50 3.26 13.04
C TYR A 73 2.69 4.30 13.83
N ASN A 74 2.46 4.05 15.12
CA ASN A 74 1.72 4.95 16.02
C ASN A 74 2.49 6.24 16.34
N ARG A 75 3.80 6.27 16.11
CA ARG A 75 4.64 7.47 16.29
C ARG A 75 4.83 8.29 15.01
N ARG A 76 4.15 7.93 13.91
CA ARG A 76 4.24 8.68 12.65
C ARG A 76 3.67 10.09 12.82
N SER A 77 4.31 11.06 12.16
CA SER A 77 3.76 12.42 12.02
C SER A 77 3.10 12.54 10.65
N VAL A 78 1.93 13.18 10.60
CA VAL A 78 1.24 13.53 9.36
C VAL A 78 1.24 15.05 9.26
N ILE A 79 1.70 15.58 8.13
CA ILE A 79 1.79 17.01 7.88
C ILE A 79 0.86 17.36 6.72
N GLY A 80 0.00 18.36 6.90
CA GLY A 80 -0.97 18.78 5.89
C GLY A 80 -2.37 18.23 6.15
N VAL A 81 -3.17 18.12 5.07
CA VAL A 81 -4.56 17.63 5.16
C VAL A 81 -4.56 16.13 5.45
N GLU A 82 -5.24 15.74 6.51
CA GLU A 82 -5.48 14.34 6.83
C GLU A 82 -6.64 13.82 5.98
N TYR A 83 -6.33 12.92 5.06
CA TYR A 83 -7.33 12.22 4.26
C TYR A 83 -7.88 11.04 5.04
N ARG A 84 -9.20 10.99 5.20
CA ARG A 84 -9.87 9.80 5.73
C ARG A 84 -10.38 8.97 4.56
N TYR A 85 -10.12 7.68 4.61
CA TYR A 85 -10.63 6.73 3.65
C TYR A 85 -11.65 5.83 4.33
N ASP A 86 -12.75 5.51 3.65
CA ASP A 86 -13.66 4.47 4.09
C ASP A 86 -13.01 3.06 3.94
N ASP A 87 -13.72 2.03 4.38
CA ASP A 87 -13.28 0.64 4.21
C ASP A 87 -13.18 0.24 2.72
N GLU A 88 -13.81 1.01 1.83
CA GLU A 88 -13.71 0.83 0.40
C GLU A 88 -12.50 1.53 -0.24
N GLY A 89 -11.80 2.39 0.50
CA GLY A 89 -10.64 3.15 0.02
C GLY A 89 -11.01 4.45 -0.71
N TYR A 90 -12.27 4.90 -0.62
CA TYR A 90 -12.72 6.20 -1.10
C TYR A 90 -12.52 7.28 -0.05
N LEU A 91 -12.24 8.50 -0.50
CA LEU A 91 -12.10 9.66 0.40
C LEU A 91 -13.46 10.00 1.02
N LEU A 92 -13.45 10.18 2.34
CA LEU A 92 -14.57 10.74 3.11
C LEU A 92 -14.58 12.28 3.06
#